data_AF-A0A1F6R8S1-F1
#
_entry.id   AF-A0A1F6R8S1-F1
#
_cell.length_a   1.000
_cell.length_b   1.000
_cell.length_c   1.000
_cell.angle_alpha   90.00
_cell.angle_beta   90.00
_cell.angle_gamma   90.00
#
_symmetry.space_group_name_H-M   'P 1'
#
loop_
_entity.id
_entity.type
_entity.pdbx_description
1 polymer ?
#
loop_
_entity_poly.entity_id
_entity_poly.type
_entity_poly.pdbx_seq_one_letter_code
_entity_poly.pdbx_strand_id
1 'polypeptide(L)'
;MKTEILELEEVLNKEIEAYSKLEKYILDKKDSLISGDIEKLRNIDYEIEKFNSETGILEGKRAKIASKFGHENLSLREIIKKIEKEDKAEKISGLRIKLKNLAENIQRQNKINNQLIKHSLNILEFSIVSIANALMPEASAYNNFGKINNNQQSKGVSSINHEI
;
A
#
# COMPACT_ATOMS: atom_id res chain seq x y z
N MET A 1 -19.13 -25.94 -22.66
CA MET A 1 -18.75 -26.09 -21.23
C MET A 1 -17.30 -26.57 -20.98
N LYS A 2 -16.77 -27.59 -21.68
CA LYS A 2 -15.42 -28.10 -21.36
C LYS A 2 -14.30 -27.11 -21.72
N THR A 3 -14.50 -26.30 -22.76
CA THR A 3 -13.55 -25.31 -23.30
C THR A 3 -13.48 -24.05 -22.44
N GLU A 4 -14.62 -23.56 -21.98
CA GLU A 4 -14.78 -22.37 -21.14
C GLU A 4 -14.13 -22.56 -19.77
N ILE A 5 -14.17 -23.79 -19.23
CA ILE A 5 -13.46 -24.12 -17.98
C ILE A 5 -11.94 -24.08 -18.18
N LEU A 6 -11.43 -24.52 -19.34
CA LEU A 6 -10.00 -24.47 -19.64
C LEU A 6 -9.54 -23.02 -19.84
N GLU A 7 -10.33 -22.21 -20.56
CA GLU A 7 -10.07 -20.77 -20.70
C GLU A 7 -10.04 -20.07 -19.34
N LEU A 8 -11.01 -20.38 -18.46
CA LEU A 8 -11.07 -19.82 -17.11
C LEU A 8 -9.84 -20.22 -16.29
N GLU A 9 -9.44 -21.49 -16.37
CA GLU A 9 -8.25 -21.99 -15.69
C GLU A 9 -6.97 -21.27 -16.16
N GLU A 10 -6.82 -21.09 -17.47
CA GLU A 10 -5.67 -20.39 -18.06
C GLU A 10 -5.61 -18.93 -17.59
N VAL A 11 -6.74 -18.22 -17.60
CA VAL A 11 -6.80 -16.83 -17.13
C VAL A 11 -6.49 -16.74 -15.64
N LEU A 12 -7.05 -17.62 -14.80
CA LEU A 12 -6.77 -17.65 -13.36
C LEU A 12 -5.29 -17.91 -13.07
N ASN A 13 -4.64 -18.81 -13.83
CA ASN A 13 -3.21 -19.04 -13.68
C ASN A 13 -2.38 -17.81 -14.05
N LYS A 14 -2.73 -17.10 -15.13
CA LYS A 14 -2.08 -15.83 -15.51
C LYS A 14 -2.31 -14.74 -14.46
N GLU A 15 -3.51 -14.64 -13.90
CA GLU A 15 -3.79 -13.73 -12.78
C GLU A 15 -2.90 -14.06 -11.58
N ILE A 16 -2.82 -15.33 -11.19
CA ILE A 16 -1.96 -15.76 -10.07
C ILE A 16 -0.49 -15.40 -10.33
N GLU A 17 0.01 -15.59 -11.56
CA GLU A 17 1.38 -15.23 -11.92
C GLU A 17 1.62 -13.71 -11.79
N ALA A 18 0.72 -12.91 -12.37
CA ALA A 18 0.81 -11.45 -12.31
C ALA A 18 0.72 -10.93 -10.86
N TYR A 19 -0.21 -11.46 -10.07
CA TYR A 19 -0.35 -11.12 -8.65
C TYR A 19 0.88 -11.55 -7.83
N SER A 20 1.48 -12.71 -8.13
CA SER A 20 2.70 -13.15 -7.44
C SER A 20 3.89 -12.24 -7.76
N LYS A 21 4.00 -11.76 -9.00
CA LYS A 21 5.01 -10.75 -9.38
C LYS A 21 4.74 -9.43 -8.68
N LEU A 22 3.50 -8.95 -8.67
CA LEU A 22 3.11 -7.73 -7.98
C LEU A 22 3.40 -7.80 -6.47
N GLU A 23 3.11 -8.93 -5.83
CA GLU A 23 3.44 -9.19 -4.43
C GLU A 23 4.94 -9.04 -4.15
N LYS A 24 5.78 -9.59 -5.02
CA LYS A 24 7.23 -9.42 -4.92
C LYS A 24 7.64 -7.94 -4.98
N TYR A 25 7.12 -7.17 -5.93
CA TYR A 25 7.44 -5.73 -6.03
C TYR A 25 6.95 -4.94 -4.81
N ILE A 26 5.78 -5.28 -4.27
CA ILE A 26 5.26 -4.63 -3.07
C ILE A 26 6.14 -4.97 -1.84
N LEU A 27 6.68 -6.19 -1.75
CA LEU A 27 7.66 -6.55 -0.73
C LEU A 27 8.99 -5.82 -0.94
N ASP A 28 9.52 -5.82 -2.17
CA ASP A 28 10.76 -5.12 -2.51
C ASP A 28 10.65 -3.60 -2.24
N LYS A 29 9.45 -3.03 -2.41
CA LYS A 29 9.15 -1.62 -2.08
C LYS A 29 9.38 -1.35 -0.60
N LYS A 30 8.97 -2.28 0.28
CA LYS A 30 9.17 -2.16 1.73
C LYS A 30 10.65 -2.02 2.05
N ASP A 31 11.47 -2.90 1.49
CA ASP A 31 12.91 -2.92 1.74
C ASP A 31 13.58 -1.64 1.21
N SER A 32 13.15 -1.17 0.03
CA SER A 32 13.64 0.07 -0.57
C SER A 32 13.24 1.32 0.23
N LEU A 33 12.04 1.33 0.84
CA LEU A 33 11.60 2.39 1.75
C LEU A 33 12.46 2.42 3.02
N ILE A 34 12.82 1.26 3.56
CA ILE A 34 13.68 1.15 4.74
C ILE A 34 15.09 1.62 4.43
N SER A 35 15.64 1.27 3.26
CA SER A 35 16.99 1.66 2.87
C SER A 35 17.08 3.10 2.33
N GLY A 36 15.96 3.76 2.04
CA GLY A 36 15.92 5.10 1.46
C GLY A 36 16.40 5.18 0.01
N ASP A 37 16.36 4.06 -0.73
CA ASP A 37 16.84 4.01 -2.12
C ASP A 37 15.75 4.53 -3.09
N ILE A 38 15.85 5.81 -3.44
CA ILE A 38 14.85 6.53 -4.25
C ILE A 38 14.83 6.06 -5.71
N GLU A 39 15.98 5.74 -6.31
CA GLU A 39 16.03 5.28 -7.70
C GLU A 39 15.40 3.89 -7.82
N LYS A 40 15.70 3.00 -6.87
CA LYS A 40 15.06 1.69 -6.81
C LYS A 40 13.56 1.80 -6.55
N LEU A 41 13.12 2.72 -5.68
CA LEU A 41 11.69 2.98 -5.44
C LEU A 41 10.96 3.39 -6.72
N ARG A 42 11.54 4.28 -7.52
CA ARG A 42 10.94 4.72 -8.79
C ARG A 42 10.76 3.56 -9.77
N ASN A 43 11.77 2.70 -9.89
CA ASN A 43 11.70 1.52 -10.75
C ASN A 43 10.64 0.51 -10.27
N ILE A 44 10.55 0.31 -8.95
CA ILE A 44 9.53 -0.57 -8.35
C ILE A 44 8.13 -0.02 -8.60
N ASP A 45 7.93 1.29 -8.45
CA ASP A 45 6.62 1.92 -8.68
C ASP A 45 6.17 1.79 -10.13
N TYR A 46 7.10 1.96 -11.09
CA TYR A 46 6.82 1.71 -12.50
C TYR A 46 6.36 0.26 -12.77
N GLU A 47 7.06 -0.73 -12.22
CA GLU A 47 6.64 -2.13 -12.41
C GLU A 47 5.29 -2.43 -11.73
N ILE A 48 5.02 -1.86 -10.55
CA ILE A 48 3.71 -1.97 -9.88
C ILE A 48 2.58 -1.43 -10.77
N GLU A 49 2.75 -0.26 -11.37
CA GLU A 49 1.75 0.34 -12.28
C GLU A 49 1.49 -0.55 -13.50
N LYS A 50 2.56 -1.11 -14.08
CA LYS A 50 2.48 -2.05 -15.20
C LYS A 50 1.70 -3.31 -14.82
N PHE A 51 2.00 -3.93 -13.68
CA PHE A 51 1.27 -5.12 -13.21
C PHE A 51 -0.18 -4.80 -12.81
N ASN A 52 -0.47 -3.61 -12.28
CA ASN A 52 -1.85 -3.16 -12.05
C ASN A 52 -2.64 -3.08 -13.36
N SER A 53 -2.01 -2.56 -14.42
CA SER A 53 -2.62 -2.51 -15.75
C SER A 53 -2.85 -3.91 -16.32
N GLU A 54 -1.85 -4.80 -16.21
CA GLU A 54 -1.95 -6.19 -16.68
C GLU A 54 -3.04 -6.98 -15.96
N THR A 55 -3.10 -6.87 -14.62
CA THR A 55 -4.13 -7.53 -13.80
C THR A 55 -5.53 -7.00 -14.12
N GLY A 56 -5.69 -5.70 -14.41
CA GLY A 56 -6.95 -5.14 -14.89
C GLY A 56 -7.42 -5.74 -16.22
N ILE A 57 -6.50 -5.98 -17.16
CA ILE A 57 -6.82 -6.64 -18.44
C ILE A 57 -7.23 -8.09 -18.21
N LEU A 58 -6.52 -8.82 -17.34
CA LEU A 58 -6.82 -10.22 -17.02
C LEU A 58 -8.17 -10.36 -16.32
N GLU A 59 -8.49 -9.46 -15.39
CA GLU A 59 -9.79 -9.41 -14.71
C GLU A 59 -10.93 -9.17 -15.72
N GLY A 60 -10.71 -8.27 -16.69
CA GLY A 60 -11.64 -8.05 -17.79
C GLY A 60 -11.84 -9.29 -18.67
N LYS A 61 -10.77 -10.06 -18.94
CA LYS A 61 -10.87 -11.34 -19.66
C LYS A 61 -11.63 -12.37 -18.84
N ARG A 62 -11.38 -12.44 -17.53
CA ARG A 62 -12.09 -13.34 -16.61
C ARG A 62 -13.58 -13.03 -16.58
N ALA A 63 -13.97 -11.77 -16.48
CA ALA A 63 -15.38 -11.34 -16.51
C ALA A 63 -16.08 -11.75 -17.83
N LYS A 64 -15.40 -11.62 -18.97
CA LYS A 64 -15.90 -12.07 -20.28
C LYS A 64 -16.04 -13.59 -20.37
N ILE A 65 -15.19 -14.35 -19.70
CA ILE A 65 -15.31 -15.82 -19.64
C ILE A 65 -16.45 -16.20 -18.69
N ALA A 66 -16.57 -15.51 -17.55
CA ALA A 66 -17.62 -15.73 -16.55
C ALA A 66 -19.03 -15.58 -17.14
N SER A 67 -19.25 -14.59 -18.04
CA SER A 67 -20.54 -14.42 -18.70
C SER A 67 -20.94 -15.62 -19.58
N LYS A 68 -19.98 -16.39 -20.10
CA LYS A 68 -20.25 -17.63 -20.85
C LYS A 68 -20.86 -18.75 -20.00
N PHE A 69 -20.79 -18.66 -18.66
CA PHE A 69 -21.39 -19.61 -17.72
C PHE A 69 -22.83 -19.26 -17.32
N GLY A 70 -23.42 -18.23 -17.91
CA GLY A 70 -24.81 -17.84 -17.69
C GLY A 70 -25.05 -16.35 -17.92
N HIS A 71 -25.13 -15.60 -16.83
CA HIS A 71 -25.37 -14.16 -16.86
C HIS A 71 -24.11 -13.38 -16.51
N GLU A 72 -24.09 -12.10 -16.87
CA GLU A 72 -23.00 -11.20 -16.51
C GLU A 72 -22.81 -11.12 -14.98
N ASN A 73 -21.57 -10.95 -14.54
CA ASN A 73 -21.17 -10.81 -13.14
C ASN A 73 -21.33 -12.04 -12.23
N LEU A 74 -21.36 -13.25 -12.81
CA LEU A 74 -21.24 -14.48 -12.01
C LEU A 74 -19.94 -14.50 -11.20
N SER A 75 -20.05 -14.73 -9.89
CA SER A 75 -18.89 -14.94 -9.04
C SER A 75 -18.24 -16.29 -9.32
N LEU A 76 -16.91 -16.39 -9.09
CA LEU A 76 -16.20 -17.67 -9.19
C LEU A 76 -16.83 -18.77 -8.33
N ARG A 77 -17.45 -18.44 -7.19
CA ARG A 77 -18.17 -19.42 -6.36
C ARG A 77 -19.39 -19.99 -7.07
N GLU A 78 -20.14 -19.15 -7.76
CA GLU A 78 -21.32 -19.59 -8.51
C GLU A 78 -20.93 -20.37 -9.75
N ILE A 79 -19.83 -19.98 -10.41
CA ILE A 79 -19.28 -20.74 -11.54
C ILE A 79 -18.87 -22.14 -11.09
N ILE A 80 -18.15 -22.27 -9.97
CA ILE A 80 -17.74 -23.58 -9.42
C ILE A 80 -18.94 -24.49 -9.17
N LYS A 81 -20.06 -23.96 -8.63
CA LYS A 81 -21.29 -24.74 -8.41
C LYS A 81 -21.93 -25.28 -9.69
N LYS A 82 -21.66 -24.65 -10.84
CA LYS A 82 -22.19 -25.07 -12.16
C LYS A 82 -21.27 -26.08 -12.86
N ILE A 83 -20.09 -26.36 -12.33
CA ILE A 83 -19.17 -27.34 -12.91
C ILE A 83 -19.58 -28.73 -12.44
N GLU A 84 -20.12 -29.54 -13.35
CA GLU A 84 -20.56 -30.91 -13.05
C GLU A 84 -19.41 -31.87 -12.71
N LYS A 85 -18.20 -31.55 -13.20
CA LYS A 85 -17.00 -32.37 -13.00
C LYS A 85 -16.25 -31.96 -11.74
N GLU A 86 -16.26 -32.84 -10.75
CA GLU A 86 -15.71 -32.58 -9.42
C GLU A 86 -14.21 -32.23 -9.45
N ASP A 87 -13.41 -32.95 -10.25
CA ASP A 87 -11.97 -32.68 -10.45
C ASP A 87 -11.70 -31.25 -10.93
N LYS A 88 -12.51 -30.76 -11.88
CA LYS A 88 -12.41 -29.41 -12.42
C LYS A 88 -12.89 -28.36 -11.44
N ALA A 89 -13.99 -28.64 -10.73
CA ALA A 89 -14.55 -27.74 -9.73
C ALA A 89 -13.55 -27.51 -8.59
N GLU A 90 -12.92 -28.58 -8.09
CA GLU A 90 -11.90 -28.53 -7.05
C GLU A 90 -10.68 -27.73 -7.51
N LYS A 91 -10.20 -27.95 -8.73
CA LYS A 91 -9.06 -27.21 -9.29
C LYS A 91 -9.32 -25.70 -9.36
N ILE A 92 -10.46 -25.29 -9.90
CA ILE A 92 -10.85 -23.86 -9.97
C ILE A 92 -11.03 -23.28 -8.56
N SER A 93 -11.57 -24.06 -7.62
CA SER A 93 -11.67 -23.66 -6.21
C SER A 93 -10.29 -23.39 -5.59
N GLY A 94 -9.31 -24.26 -5.84
CA GLY A 94 -7.92 -24.08 -5.40
C GLY A 94 -7.29 -22.80 -5.97
N LEU A 95 -7.45 -22.55 -7.27
CA LEU A 95 -6.97 -21.33 -7.91
C LEU A 95 -7.62 -20.07 -7.32
N ARG A 96 -8.94 -20.11 -7.08
CA ARG A 96 -9.67 -19.02 -6.44
C ARG A 96 -9.12 -18.72 -5.04
N ILE A 97 -8.87 -19.75 -4.22
CA ILE A 97 -8.31 -19.58 -2.87
C ILE A 97 -6.91 -18.96 -2.96
N LYS A 98 -6.06 -19.47 -3.87
CA LYS A 98 -4.71 -18.95 -4.07
C LYS A 98 -4.73 -17.46 -4.46
N LEU A 99 -5.55 -17.09 -5.43
CA LEU A 99 -5.70 -15.70 -5.87
C LEU A 99 -6.21 -14.80 -4.74
N LYS A 100 -7.20 -15.27 -3.96
CA LYS A 100 -7.71 -14.54 -2.80
C LYS A 100 -6.60 -14.28 -1.77
N ASN A 101 -5.82 -15.30 -1.43
CA ASN A 101 -4.75 -15.18 -0.44
C ASN A 101 -3.65 -14.21 -0.92
N LEU A 102 -3.30 -14.25 -2.21
CA LEU A 102 -2.36 -13.30 -2.82
C LEU A 102 -2.88 -11.87 -2.70
N ALA A 103 -4.14 -11.62 -3.08
CA ALA A 103 -4.74 -10.29 -3.00
C ALA A 103 -4.76 -9.75 -1.56
N GLU A 104 -5.15 -10.57 -0.58
CA GLU A 104 -5.13 -10.21 0.83
C GLU A 104 -3.71 -9.91 1.34
N ASN A 105 -2.70 -10.67 0.89
CA ASN A 105 -1.31 -10.40 1.27
C ASN A 105 -0.80 -9.09 0.65
N ILE A 106 -1.02 -8.87 -0.65
CA ILE A 106 -0.65 -7.63 -1.34
C ILE A 106 -1.26 -6.42 -0.63
N GLN A 107 -2.56 -6.49 -0.31
CA GLN A 107 -3.24 -5.42 0.41
C GLN A 107 -2.61 -5.15 1.79
N ARG A 108 -2.26 -6.21 2.53
CA ARG A 108 -1.60 -6.10 3.83
C ARG A 108 -0.22 -5.45 3.71
N GLN A 109 0.61 -5.90 2.77
CA GLN A 109 1.95 -5.34 2.58
C GLN A 109 1.91 -3.89 2.08
N ASN A 110 0.99 -3.57 1.17
CA ASN A 110 0.79 -2.19 0.71
C ASN A 110 0.34 -1.26 1.85
N LYS A 111 -0.48 -1.75 2.79
CA LYS A 111 -0.84 -1.00 3.99
C LYS A 111 0.38 -0.70 4.87
N ILE A 112 1.29 -1.67 5.03
CA ILE A 112 2.54 -1.48 5.77
C ILE A 112 3.41 -0.42 5.08
N ASN A 113 3.58 -0.50 3.76
CA ASN A 113 4.36 0.49 3.00
C ASN A 113 3.78 1.91 3.13
N ASN A 114 2.46 2.05 3.07
CA ASN A 114 1.79 3.32 3.31
C ASN A 114 2.02 3.85 4.73
N GLN A 115 2.07 2.98 5.75
CA GLN A 115 2.38 3.39 7.12
C GLN A 115 3.84 3.86 7.25
N LEU A 116 4.79 3.19 6.59
CA LEU A 116 6.19 3.60 6.56
C LEU A 116 6.37 4.99 5.92
N ILE A 117 5.69 5.24 4.80
CA ILE A 117 5.70 6.54 4.12
C ILE A 117 5.13 7.63 5.05
N LYS A 118 3.95 7.39 5.64
CA LYS A 118 3.33 8.34 6.59
C LYS A 118 4.23 8.65 7.78
N HIS A 119 4.84 7.62 8.37
CA HIS A 119 5.76 7.80 9.48
C HIS A 119 6.97 8.65 9.09
N SER A 120 7.55 8.40 7.91
CA SER A 120 8.68 9.18 7.39
C SER A 120 8.30 10.65 7.18
N LEU A 121 7.11 10.93 6.64
CA LEU A 121 6.60 12.30 6.49
C LEU A 121 6.42 13.01 7.84
N ASN A 122 5.89 12.33 8.85
CA ASN A 122 5.74 12.89 10.18
C ASN A 122 7.09 13.26 10.82
N ILE A 123 8.12 12.44 10.61
CA ILE A 123 9.48 12.75 11.08
C ILE A 123 10.03 13.99 10.38
N LEU A 124 9.83 14.12 9.06
CA LEU A 124 10.25 15.29 8.29
C LEU A 124 9.54 16.55 8.77
N GLU A 125 8.23 16.48 9.00
CA GLU A 125 7.44 17.61 9.53
C GLU A 125 7.97 18.05 10.90
N PHE A 126 8.18 17.11 11.83
CA PHE A 126 8.76 17.41 13.14
C PHE A 126 10.15 18.05 13.04
N SER A 127 10.98 17.56 12.11
CA SER A 127 12.32 18.08 11.88
C SER A 127 12.28 19.52 11.35
N ILE A 128 11.39 19.82 10.40
CA ILE A 128 11.20 21.18 9.86
C ILE A 128 10.73 22.14 10.95
N VAL A 129 9.73 21.75 11.76
CA VAL A 129 9.23 22.57 12.87
C VAL A 129 10.34 22.86 13.88
N SER A 130 11.16 21.86 14.20
CA SER A 130 12.27 22.00 15.15
C SER A 130 13.34 22.97 14.64
N ILE A 131 13.71 22.87 13.36
CA ILE A 131 14.65 23.80 12.71
C ILE A 131 14.07 25.21 12.68
N ALA A 132 12.80 25.36 12.29
CA ALA A 132 12.13 26.66 12.25
C ALA A 132 12.13 27.34 13.63
N ASN A 133 11.79 26.60 14.69
CA ASN A 133 11.81 27.12 16.05
C ASN A 133 13.22 27.51 16.52
N ALA A 134 14.26 26.76 16.14
CA ALA A 134 15.64 27.09 16.48
C ALA A 134 16.18 28.33 15.72
N LEU A 135 15.63 28.61 14.53
CA LEU A 135 15.98 29.78 13.72
C LEU A 135 15.17 31.03 14.10
N MET A 136 14.12 30.89 14.91
CA MET A 136 13.40 32.04 15.46
C MET A 136 14.37 32.82 16.38
N PRO A 137 14.60 34.12 16.14
CA PRO A 137 15.41 34.92 17.04
C PRO A 137 14.83 34.82 18.44
N GLU A 138 15.68 34.59 19.44
CA GLU A 138 15.30 34.84 20.83
C GLU A 138 14.84 36.29 20.90
N ALA A 139 13.53 36.52 20.99
CA ALA A 139 13.02 37.84 21.28
C ALA A 139 13.61 38.22 22.64
N SER A 140 14.50 39.22 22.66
CA SER A 140 15.17 39.65 23.89
C SER A 140 14.16 39.69 25.03
N ALA A 141 14.42 38.89 26.07
CA ALA A 141 13.58 38.83 27.26
C ALA A 141 13.41 40.24 27.87
N TYR A 142 14.34 41.14 27.57
CA TYR A 142 14.33 42.54 27.96
C TYR A 142 14.28 43.47 26.74
N ASN A 143 13.49 44.55 26.85
CA ASN A 143 13.55 45.66 25.90
C ASN A 143 14.78 46.55 26.13
N ASN A 144 15.01 47.54 25.26
CA ASN A 144 16.11 48.52 25.40
C ASN A 144 16.08 49.35 26.71
N PHE A 145 15.07 49.17 27.55
CA PHE A 145 14.92 49.80 28.87
C PHE A 145 15.11 48.81 30.03
N GLY A 146 15.55 47.57 29.77
CA GLY A 146 15.76 46.56 30.81
C GLY A 146 14.47 46.06 31.46
N LYS A 147 13.31 46.20 30.79
CA LYS A 147 12.02 45.64 31.26
C LYS A 147 11.68 44.37 30.52
N ILE A 148 11.08 43.41 31.24
CA ILE A 148 10.65 42.13 30.69
C ILE A 148 9.63 42.38 29.56
N ASN A 149 9.85 41.74 28.42
CA ASN A 149 8.91 41.80 27.29
C ASN A 149 7.71 40.88 27.57
N ASN A 150 6.58 41.48 27.99
CA ASN A 150 5.36 40.76 28.38
C ASN A 150 4.62 40.03 27.23
N ASN A 151 5.18 40.00 26.02
CA ASN A 151 4.57 39.29 24.88
C ASN A 151 4.88 37.78 24.86
N GLN A 152 5.59 37.26 25.86
CA GLN A 152 5.87 35.83 25.99
C GLN A 152 4.77 35.11 26.78
N GLN A 153 3.63 34.82 26.15
CA GLN A 153 2.91 33.59 26.50
C GLN A 153 3.59 32.41 25.78
N SER A 154 4.83 32.10 26.18
CA SER A 154 5.40 30.78 25.93
C SER A 154 5.02 29.90 27.12
N LYS A 155 4.03 29.04 26.93
CA LYS A 155 3.78 27.94 27.86
C LYS A 155 4.90 26.92 27.68
N GLY A 156 5.78 26.82 28.68
CA GLY A 156 6.88 25.85 28.77
C GLY A 156 8.07 26.28 27.90
N VAL A 157 9.31 26.32 28.37
CA VAL A 157 9.99 25.40 29.29
C VAL A 157 11.16 26.14 29.93
N SER A 158 11.24 26.12 31.26
CA SER A 158 12.46 25.84 32.04
C SER A 158 12.38 26.50 33.41
N SER A 159 12.00 25.69 34.39
CA SER A 159 12.22 25.95 35.81
C SER A 159 13.67 25.61 36.11
N ILE A 160 14.52 26.61 36.34
CA ILE A 160 15.71 26.45 37.18
C ILE A 160 15.51 27.40 38.36
N ASN A 161 14.91 26.87 39.43
CA ASN A 161 14.96 27.53 40.73
C ASN A 161 16.39 27.37 41.23
N HIS A 162 17.13 28.47 41.29
CA HIS A 162 18.34 28.52 42.10
C HIS A 162 17.90 28.89 43.51
N GLU A 163 17.84 27.89 44.40
CA GLU A 163 17.69 28.12 45.83
C GLU A 163 19.00 28.72 46.36
N ILE A 164 18.91 29.86 47.04
CA ILE A 164 19.92 30.40 47.96
C ILE A 164 19.24 30.55 49.32
#